data_AF-A0A4R8ZZ28-F1
#
_entry.id   AF-A0A4R8ZZ28-F1
#
_cell.length_a   1.000
_cell.length_b   1.000
_cell.length_c   1.000
_cell.angle_alpha   90.00
_cell.angle_beta   90.00
_cell.angle_gamma   90.00
#
_symmetry.space_group_name_H-M   'P 1'
#
loop_
_entity.id
_entity.type
_entity.pdbx_description
1 polymer ?
#
loop_
_entity_poly.entity_id
_entity_poly.type
_entity_poly.pdbx_seq_one_letter_code
_entity_poly.pdbx_strand_id
1 'polypeptide(L)'
;MTRRIRPPARSSDHTVDTVLADQNGLGGRHLGLGLTLSGACVALFLFGRFIWEWVEQPVPLPSIGAWLLLITFSILTHTMAPRLASTMPTWYFSAVLAGSGLVVALDLIGCYGLAGQGIYPTAAPAVGALLMSMVTLREARQVLVAASGLGLVLAIAVATEDRGDDPLTLAPGILTIALAVIPPFVGVAVARAFRRMVTRELDLVLVQSTVSQPRFAVGMLASEQLARLDLDAETLLDDVAQGRTPLPLAAQTANTAASLATQLRLHLIEGRTETWLHHAVTESEFLGPAVTLFDPTGLAGLLAPAQRDALLLTIWLLVGDTAGATSVKLTLGPIAPQHGVTTHQKVRFPIELTTTGVRRRRVDPETWQAIRMVGPHVDSNREGSLRVDIECSVDNPADA
;
A
#
# COMPACT_ATOMS: atom_id res chain seq x y z
N MET A 1 -35.47 26.56 12.99
CA MET A 1 -35.19 25.10 13.10
C MET A 1 -34.41 24.67 11.85
N THR A 2 -33.08 24.61 11.95
CA THR A 2 -32.17 24.29 10.84
C THR A 2 -31.75 22.83 10.95
N ARG A 3 -32.29 21.97 10.06
CA ARG A 3 -31.99 20.54 10.02
C ARG A 3 -30.75 20.32 9.15
N ARG A 4 -29.60 20.05 9.77
CA ARG A 4 -28.37 19.63 9.08
C ARG A 4 -28.61 18.28 8.40
N ILE A 5 -28.54 18.26 7.08
CA ILE A 5 -28.49 17.03 6.27
C ILE A 5 -27.05 16.53 6.36
N ARG A 6 -26.84 15.32 6.92
CA ARG A 6 -25.57 14.61 6.87
C ARG A 6 -25.38 14.03 5.45
N PRO A 7 -24.18 14.08 4.86
CA PRO A 7 -23.90 13.40 3.61
C PRO A 7 -23.94 11.87 3.80
N PRO A 8 -24.30 11.09 2.76
CA PRO A 8 -24.32 9.64 2.82
C PRO A 8 -22.90 9.09 2.99
N ALA A 9 -22.77 8.04 3.81
CA ALA A 9 -21.52 7.33 4.05
C ALA A 9 -21.03 6.65 2.76
N ARG A 10 -19.75 6.86 2.44
CA ARG A 10 -19.01 6.17 1.37
C ARG A 10 -19.15 4.66 1.52
N SER A 11 -19.71 3.98 0.52
CA SER A 11 -19.79 2.51 0.43
C SER A 11 -18.56 1.88 -0.24
N SER A 12 -17.41 2.56 -0.22
CA SER A 12 -16.15 2.11 -0.83
C SER A 12 -15.41 1.05 -0.01
N ASP A 13 -15.78 0.81 1.25
CA ASP A 13 -15.08 -0.13 2.13
C ASP A 13 -15.23 -1.60 1.66
N HIS A 14 -16.41 -2.00 1.16
CA HIS A 14 -16.68 -3.42 0.91
C HIS A 14 -16.00 -3.98 -0.34
N THR A 15 -15.83 -3.19 -1.40
CA THR A 15 -15.16 -3.62 -2.64
C THR A 15 -13.64 -3.58 -2.50
N VAL A 16 -13.12 -2.61 -1.75
CA VAL A 16 -11.69 -2.50 -1.41
C VAL A 16 -11.26 -3.69 -0.54
N ASP A 17 -12.09 -4.11 0.42
CA ASP A 17 -11.84 -5.30 1.25
C ASP A 17 -11.79 -6.61 0.45
N THR A 18 -12.63 -6.77 -0.58
CA THR A 18 -12.62 -7.98 -1.41
C THR A 18 -11.40 -8.09 -2.32
N VAL A 19 -10.87 -6.96 -2.81
CA VAL A 19 -9.64 -6.95 -3.62
C VAL A 19 -8.40 -7.06 -2.70
N LEU A 20 -8.41 -6.46 -1.50
CA LEU A 20 -7.39 -6.68 -0.46
C LEU A 20 -7.35 -8.15 0.03
N ALA A 21 -8.49 -8.85 0.03
CA ALA A 21 -8.56 -10.26 0.39
C ALA A 21 -7.86 -11.17 -0.65
N ASP A 22 -7.94 -10.84 -1.95
CA ASP A 22 -7.25 -11.57 -3.03
C ASP A 22 -5.75 -11.21 -3.09
N GLN A 23 -5.36 -10.01 -2.67
CA GLN A 23 -3.96 -9.55 -2.53
C GLN A 23 -3.14 -10.37 -1.50
N ASN A 24 -3.80 -11.03 -0.54
CA ASN A 24 -3.17 -11.95 0.42
C ASN A 24 -2.85 -13.34 -0.17
N GLY A 25 -3.37 -13.69 -1.35
CA GLY A 25 -3.36 -15.07 -1.84
C GLY A 25 -1.99 -15.63 -2.23
N LEU A 26 -1.17 -14.83 -2.93
CA LEU A 26 0.10 -15.31 -3.51
C LEU A 26 1.32 -14.59 -2.93
N GLY A 27 1.46 -13.27 -3.13
CA GLY A 27 2.64 -12.52 -2.68
C GLY A 27 2.80 -12.44 -1.15
N GLY A 28 1.71 -12.12 -0.44
CA GLY A 28 1.71 -12.05 1.03
C GLY A 28 1.99 -13.40 1.69
N ARG A 29 1.50 -14.50 1.10
CA ARG A 29 1.74 -15.86 1.59
C ARG A 29 3.21 -16.27 1.47
N HIS A 30 3.86 -15.98 0.35
CA HIS A 30 5.30 -16.26 0.17
C HIS A 30 6.16 -15.46 1.13
N LEU A 31 5.83 -14.18 1.36
CA LEU A 31 6.53 -13.35 2.33
C LEU A 31 6.37 -13.90 3.77
N GLY A 32 5.14 -14.28 4.15
CA GLY A 32 4.86 -14.87 5.46
C GLY A 32 5.62 -16.18 5.68
N LEU A 33 5.69 -17.04 4.67
CA LEU A 33 6.47 -18.28 4.71
C LEU A 33 7.96 -17.98 4.87
N GLY A 34 8.51 -17.02 4.11
CA GLY A 34 9.92 -16.62 4.23
C GLY A 34 10.26 -16.11 5.63
N LEU A 35 9.44 -15.21 6.19
CA LEU A 35 9.64 -14.68 7.54
C LEU A 35 9.54 -15.76 8.62
N THR A 36 8.59 -16.69 8.46
CA THR A 36 8.45 -17.84 9.38
C THR A 36 9.67 -18.75 9.29
N LEU A 37 10.15 -19.07 8.08
CA LEU A 37 11.32 -19.91 7.88
C LEU A 37 12.58 -19.27 8.47
N SER A 38 12.78 -17.98 8.26
CA SER A 38 13.89 -17.24 8.89
C SER A 38 13.80 -17.26 10.41
N GLY A 39 12.60 -17.05 10.98
CA GLY A 39 12.37 -17.18 12.41
C GLY A 39 12.68 -18.59 12.91
N ALA A 40 12.24 -19.63 12.20
CA ALA A 40 12.51 -21.02 12.52
C ALA A 40 14.02 -21.33 12.54
N CYS A 41 14.79 -20.80 11.59
CA CYS A 41 16.26 -20.95 11.60
C CYS A 41 16.90 -20.33 12.86
N VAL A 42 16.46 -19.14 13.29
CA VAL A 42 16.93 -18.50 14.53
C VAL A 42 16.55 -19.33 15.75
N ALA A 43 15.30 -19.80 15.81
CA ALA A 43 14.82 -20.65 16.90
C ALA A 43 15.59 -21.98 16.97
N LEU A 44 15.87 -22.62 15.84
CA LEU A 44 16.65 -23.86 15.76
C LEU A 44 18.09 -23.66 16.22
N PHE A 45 18.72 -22.54 15.84
CA PHE A 45 20.05 -22.19 16.32
C PHE A 45 20.08 -22.04 17.86
N LEU A 46 19.11 -21.31 18.42
CA LEU A 46 18.98 -21.13 19.88
C LEU A 46 18.65 -22.44 20.60
N PHE A 47 17.86 -23.31 19.98
CA PHE A 47 17.57 -24.64 20.51
C PHE A 47 18.79 -25.56 20.48
N GLY A 48 19.60 -25.51 19.42
CA GLY A 48 20.87 -26.22 19.36
C GLY A 48 21.83 -25.76 20.46
N ARG A 49 21.88 -24.45 20.73
CA ARG A 49 22.63 -23.88 21.84
C ARG A 49 22.12 -24.37 23.20
N PHE A 50 20.80 -24.45 23.39
CA PHE A 50 20.22 -25.02 24.60
C PHE A 50 20.63 -26.48 24.84
N ILE A 51 20.62 -27.31 23.79
CA ILE A 51 21.06 -28.71 23.89
C ILE A 51 22.53 -28.79 24.32
N TRP A 52 23.37 -27.88 23.83
CA TRP A 52 24.78 -27.82 24.20
C TRP A 52 24.99 -27.43 25.67
N GLU A 53 24.31 -26.38 26.14
CA GLU A 53 24.42 -25.87 27.51
C GLU A 53 23.71 -26.76 28.56
N TRP A 54 22.87 -27.69 28.11
CA TRP A 54 22.03 -28.54 28.97
C TRP A 54 22.81 -29.29 30.06
N VAL A 55 23.96 -29.86 29.71
CA VAL A 55 24.73 -30.72 30.62
C VAL A 55 25.39 -29.91 31.74
N GLU A 56 25.62 -28.63 31.49
CA GLU A 56 26.31 -27.72 32.41
C GLU A 56 25.31 -26.97 33.32
N GLN A 57 24.01 -27.04 33.02
CA GLN A 57 22.97 -26.38 33.81
C GLN A 57 22.66 -27.12 35.13
N PRO A 58 22.77 -26.45 36.31
CA PRO A 58 22.43 -27.05 37.59
C PRO A 58 20.94 -27.38 37.74
N VAL A 59 20.05 -26.57 37.13
CA VAL A 59 18.59 -26.71 37.22
C VAL A 59 17.96 -26.51 35.84
N PRO A 60 17.92 -27.55 34.97
CA PRO A 60 17.44 -27.41 33.59
C PRO A 60 15.90 -27.36 33.46
N LEU A 61 15.16 -27.76 34.50
CA LEU A 61 13.69 -27.88 34.47
C LEU A 61 12.94 -26.61 33.99
N PRO A 62 13.29 -25.39 34.43
CA PRO A 62 12.63 -24.17 33.97
C PRO A 62 12.86 -23.92 32.47
N SER A 63 14.10 -24.08 31.98
CA SER A 63 14.44 -23.88 30.56
C SER A 63 13.80 -24.94 29.65
N ILE A 64 13.63 -26.19 30.11
CA ILE A 64 12.83 -27.20 29.42
C ILE A 64 11.38 -26.73 29.26
N GLY A 65 10.79 -26.29 30.38
CA GLY A 65 9.40 -25.80 30.40
C GLY A 65 9.22 -24.63 29.43
N ALA A 66 10.18 -23.71 29.39
CA ALA A 66 10.20 -22.58 28.48
C ALA A 66 10.19 -23.04 27.00
N TRP A 67 11.06 -23.97 26.62
CA TRP A 67 11.11 -24.50 25.25
C TRP A 67 9.86 -25.28 24.86
N LEU A 68 9.33 -26.14 25.73
CA LEU A 68 8.09 -26.87 25.46
C LEU A 68 6.91 -25.92 25.26
N LEU A 69 6.82 -24.88 26.07
CA LEU A 69 5.78 -23.87 25.97
C LEU A 69 5.95 -23.05 24.68
N LEU A 70 7.16 -22.62 24.34
CA LEU A 70 7.46 -21.89 23.10
C LEU A 70 7.11 -22.71 21.85
N ILE A 71 7.50 -24.00 21.81
CA ILE A 71 7.17 -24.92 20.71
C ILE A 71 5.64 -25.05 20.58
N THR A 72 4.94 -25.21 21.71
CA THR A 72 3.48 -25.33 21.73
C THR A 72 2.81 -24.08 21.15
N PHE A 73 3.22 -22.88 21.58
CA PHE A 73 2.67 -21.63 21.05
C PHE A 73 3.04 -21.39 19.57
N SER A 74 4.23 -21.80 19.15
CA SER A 74 4.66 -21.71 17.76
C SER A 74 3.80 -22.59 16.84
N ILE A 75 3.59 -23.86 17.22
CA ILE A 75 2.73 -24.79 16.48
C ILE A 75 1.28 -24.30 16.46
N LEU A 76 0.75 -23.84 17.60
CA LEU A 76 -0.62 -23.35 17.68
C LEU A 76 -0.82 -22.13 16.77
N THR A 77 0.14 -21.19 16.78
CA THR A 77 0.09 -20.00 15.92
C THR A 77 0.13 -20.38 14.45
N HIS A 78 0.99 -21.32 14.05
CA HIS A 78 1.12 -21.72 12.66
C HIS A 78 -0.08 -22.52 12.14
N THR A 79 -0.69 -23.38 12.99
CA THR A 79 -1.87 -24.18 12.63
C THR A 79 -3.17 -23.38 12.64
N MET A 80 -3.25 -22.33 13.47
CA MET A 80 -4.40 -21.41 13.50
C MET A 80 -4.34 -20.35 12.40
N ALA A 81 -3.16 -19.96 11.92
CA ALA A 81 -3.01 -18.91 10.91
C ALA A 81 -3.87 -19.12 9.64
N PRO A 82 -3.95 -20.32 9.03
CA PRO A 82 -4.81 -20.57 7.87
C PRO A 82 -6.30 -20.54 8.18
N ARG A 83 -6.70 -20.75 9.44
CA ARG A 83 -8.09 -20.79 9.87
C ARG A 83 -8.66 -19.39 10.15
N LEU A 84 -7.77 -18.43 10.42
CA LEU A 84 -8.11 -17.04 10.73
C LEU A 84 -7.93 -16.21 9.45
N ALA A 85 -8.83 -16.43 8.47
CA ALA A 85 -8.71 -15.97 7.09
C ALA A 85 -8.67 -14.44 6.87
N SER A 86 -8.91 -13.61 7.88
CA SER A 86 -8.96 -12.14 7.71
C SER A 86 -8.00 -11.37 8.62
N THR A 87 -7.87 -11.73 9.90
CA THR A 87 -6.85 -11.18 10.82
C THR A 87 -6.79 -12.04 12.09
N MET A 88 -5.65 -12.04 12.77
CA MET A 88 -5.55 -12.69 14.07
C MET A 88 -6.42 -11.94 15.11
N PRO A 89 -7.30 -12.59 15.91
CA PRO A 89 -8.07 -11.91 16.95
C PRO A 89 -7.20 -11.38 18.11
N THR A 90 -7.61 -10.24 18.71
CA THR A 90 -6.88 -9.57 19.83
C THR A 90 -6.68 -10.45 21.04
N TRP A 91 -7.71 -11.21 21.42
CA TRP A 91 -7.61 -12.15 22.52
C TRP A 91 -6.54 -13.25 22.29
N TYR A 92 -6.44 -13.76 21.05
CA TYR A 92 -5.49 -14.82 20.72
C TYR A 92 -4.06 -14.29 20.73
N PHE A 93 -3.85 -13.08 20.19
CA PHE A 93 -2.56 -12.41 20.27
C PHE A 93 -2.14 -12.10 21.71
N SER A 94 -3.05 -11.61 22.55
CA SER A 94 -2.74 -11.39 23.97
C SER A 94 -2.42 -12.69 24.70
N ALA A 95 -3.08 -13.81 24.35
CA ALA A 95 -2.77 -15.11 24.93
C ALA A 95 -1.38 -15.60 24.53
N VAL A 96 -1.01 -15.46 23.25
CA VAL A 96 0.36 -15.76 22.79
C VAL A 96 1.38 -14.84 23.46
N LEU A 97 1.09 -13.56 23.64
CA LEU A 97 2.00 -12.62 24.31
C LEU A 97 2.17 -12.95 25.81
N ALA A 98 1.09 -13.30 26.50
CA ALA A 98 1.15 -13.75 27.89
C ALA A 98 1.95 -15.05 28.03
N GLY A 99 1.72 -16.00 27.12
CA GLY A 99 2.50 -17.23 27.01
C GLY A 99 3.99 -16.97 26.77
N SER A 100 4.32 -16.08 25.83
CA SER A 100 5.68 -15.62 25.58
C SER A 100 6.32 -14.97 26.81
N GLY A 101 5.56 -14.19 27.59
CA GLY A 101 6.04 -13.67 28.88
C GLY A 101 6.40 -14.76 29.87
N LEU A 102 5.61 -15.85 29.92
CA LEU A 102 5.92 -17.01 30.75
C LEU A 102 7.15 -17.79 30.24
N VAL A 103 7.35 -17.92 28.92
CA VAL A 103 8.60 -18.47 28.35
C VAL A 103 9.79 -17.70 28.87
N VAL A 104 9.76 -16.36 28.73
CA VAL A 104 10.86 -15.48 29.14
C VAL A 104 11.12 -15.61 30.64
N ALA A 105 10.08 -15.59 31.47
CA ALA A 105 10.22 -15.73 32.91
C ALA A 105 10.87 -17.08 33.30
N LEU A 106 10.39 -18.18 32.73
CA LEU A 106 10.93 -19.52 33.00
C LEU A 106 12.39 -19.66 32.58
N ASP A 107 12.73 -19.15 31.40
CA ASP A 107 14.09 -19.23 30.87
C ASP A 107 15.07 -18.36 31.67
N LEU A 108 14.66 -17.15 32.07
CA LEU A 108 15.46 -16.30 32.95
C LEU A 108 15.67 -16.93 34.33
N ILE A 109 14.64 -17.56 34.92
CA ILE A 109 14.76 -18.28 36.19
C ILE A 109 15.75 -19.44 36.07
N GLY A 110 15.75 -20.16 34.95
CA GLY A 110 16.65 -21.28 34.70
C GLY A 110 18.13 -20.88 34.60
N CYS A 111 18.42 -19.69 34.11
CA CYS A 111 19.78 -19.21 33.89
C CYS A 111 20.27 -18.16 34.91
N TYR A 112 19.43 -17.75 35.86
CA TYR A 112 19.74 -16.65 36.78
C TYR A 112 20.98 -16.93 37.63
N GLY A 113 21.97 -16.03 37.55
CA GLY A 113 23.22 -16.12 38.31
C GLY A 113 24.24 -17.08 37.72
N LEU A 114 24.00 -17.62 36.51
CA LEU A 114 24.90 -18.53 35.81
C LEU A 114 25.68 -17.87 34.66
N ALA A 115 25.48 -16.56 34.44
CA ALA A 115 26.17 -15.82 33.37
C ALA A 115 27.71 -15.91 33.45
N GLY A 116 28.28 -15.92 34.67
CA GLY A 116 29.72 -16.09 34.88
C GLY A 116 30.27 -17.47 34.50
N GLN A 117 29.39 -18.47 34.35
CA GLN A 117 29.73 -19.82 33.88
C GLN A 117 29.53 -19.98 32.37
N GLY A 118 29.15 -18.91 31.67
CA GLY A 118 28.92 -18.94 30.22
C GLY A 118 27.54 -19.46 29.81
N ILE A 119 26.62 -19.65 30.75
CA ILE A 119 25.25 -20.12 30.51
C ILE A 119 24.32 -18.91 30.35
N TYR A 120 23.53 -18.88 29.28
CA TYR A 120 22.68 -17.73 28.94
C TYR A 120 21.26 -18.17 28.57
N PRO A 121 20.25 -17.30 28.70
CA PRO A 121 18.89 -17.63 28.26
C PRO A 121 18.84 -17.88 26.75
N THR A 122 18.17 -18.95 26.34
CA THR A 122 18.06 -19.41 24.94
C THR A 122 16.63 -19.40 24.41
N ALA A 123 15.64 -19.73 25.24
CA ALA A 123 14.23 -19.70 24.87
C ALA A 123 13.67 -18.27 24.84
N ALA A 124 14.13 -17.39 25.73
CA ALA A 124 13.72 -16.00 25.79
C ALA A 124 14.03 -15.21 24.50
N PRO A 125 15.24 -15.25 23.92
CA PRO A 125 15.48 -14.64 22.61
C PRO A 125 14.71 -15.32 21.47
N ALA A 126 14.40 -16.61 21.58
CA ALA A 126 13.63 -17.34 20.56
C ALA A 126 12.16 -16.88 20.48
N VAL A 127 11.63 -16.20 21.51
CA VAL A 127 10.35 -15.48 21.42
C VAL A 127 10.37 -14.42 20.31
N GLY A 128 11.52 -13.79 20.05
CA GLY A 128 11.68 -12.85 18.94
C GLY A 128 11.41 -13.48 17.57
N ALA A 129 11.83 -14.73 17.39
CA ALA A 129 11.55 -15.51 16.20
C ALA A 129 10.05 -15.85 16.06
N LEU A 130 9.38 -16.17 17.16
CA LEU A 130 7.92 -16.34 17.17
C LEU A 130 7.22 -15.04 16.75
N LEU A 131 7.60 -13.89 17.32
CA LEU A 131 7.05 -12.58 16.95
C LEU A 131 7.27 -12.25 15.46
N MET A 132 8.44 -12.60 14.91
CA MET A 132 8.75 -12.43 13.49
C MET A 132 7.79 -13.21 12.59
N SER A 133 7.42 -14.44 12.97
CA SER A 133 6.44 -15.24 12.20
C SER A 133 5.03 -14.64 12.18
N MET A 134 4.72 -13.75 13.13
CA MET A 134 3.40 -13.13 13.29
C MET A 134 3.28 -11.78 12.55
N VAL A 135 4.34 -11.29 11.93
CA VAL A 135 4.41 -9.96 11.28
C VAL A 135 3.37 -9.78 10.18
N THR A 136 3.03 -10.84 9.44
CA THR A 136 2.03 -10.79 8.36
C THR A 136 0.59 -10.92 8.86
N LEU A 137 0.40 -11.45 10.08
CA LEU A 137 -0.91 -11.72 10.67
C LEU A 137 -1.42 -10.56 11.53
N ARG A 138 -0.54 -9.60 11.85
CA ARG A 138 -0.80 -8.53 12.81
C ARG A 138 -0.32 -7.16 12.39
N GLU A 139 -0.91 -6.16 13.04
CA GLU A 139 -0.48 -4.77 12.91
C GLU A 139 1.00 -4.63 13.30
N ALA A 140 1.77 -3.98 12.43
CA ALA A 140 3.19 -3.69 12.66
C ALA A 140 3.46 -3.05 14.02
N ARG A 141 2.58 -2.15 14.48
CA ARG A 141 2.72 -1.46 15.77
C ARG A 141 2.70 -2.44 16.95
N GLN A 142 1.81 -3.42 16.92
CA GLN A 142 1.64 -4.38 18.03
C GLN A 142 2.86 -5.28 18.15
N VAL A 143 3.39 -5.76 17.02
CA VAL A 143 4.60 -6.60 16.98
C VAL A 143 5.83 -5.80 17.43
N LEU A 144 5.97 -4.54 17.00
CA LEU A 144 7.06 -3.68 17.45
C LEU A 144 7.01 -3.41 18.95
N VAL A 145 5.83 -3.10 19.51
CA VAL A 145 5.66 -2.89 20.96
C VAL A 145 6.01 -4.16 21.73
N ALA A 146 5.57 -5.33 21.27
CA ALA A 146 5.91 -6.61 21.91
C ALA A 146 7.42 -6.89 21.86
N ALA A 147 8.07 -6.68 20.70
CA ALA A 147 9.50 -6.88 20.54
C ALA A 147 10.32 -5.88 21.37
N SER A 148 9.90 -4.61 21.46
CA SER A 148 10.51 -3.62 22.34
C SER A 148 10.35 -3.99 23.81
N GLY A 149 9.17 -4.48 24.21
CA GLY A 149 8.92 -4.97 25.57
C GLY A 149 9.82 -6.16 25.91
N LEU A 150 9.96 -7.12 25.01
CA LEU A 150 10.88 -8.25 25.16
C LEU A 150 12.34 -7.77 25.32
N GLY A 151 12.79 -6.86 24.46
CA GLY A 151 14.11 -6.27 24.53
C GLY A 151 14.37 -5.54 25.85
N LEU A 152 13.38 -4.79 26.35
CA LEU A 152 13.46 -4.10 27.63
C LEU A 152 13.58 -5.08 28.80
N VAL A 153 12.76 -6.14 28.82
CA VAL A 153 12.82 -7.18 29.86
C VAL A 153 14.19 -7.87 29.86
N LEU A 154 14.70 -8.23 28.68
CA LEU A 154 16.04 -8.83 28.56
C LEU A 154 17.15 -7.85 28.94
N ALA A 155 17.03 -6.56 28.61
CA ALA A 155 18.00 -5.54 29.00
C ALA A 155 18.02 -5.34 30.53
N ILE A 156 16.86 -5.38 31.20
CA ILE A 156 16.77 -5.32 32.66
C ILE A 156 17.42 -6.57 33.26
N ALA A 157 17.06 -7.76 32.77
CA ALA A 157 17.63 -9.02 33.24
C ALA A 157 19.16 -9.03 33.10
N VAL A 158 19.65 -8.58 31.94
CA VAL A 158 21.08 -8.37 31.73
C VAL A 158 21.59 -7.37 32.78
N ALA A 159 21.09 -6.15 32.88
CA ALA A 159 21.61 -5.14 33.82
C ALA A 159 21.62 -5.58 35.31
N THR A 160 20.67 -6.42 35.74
CA THR A 160 20.55 -6.87 37.15
C THR A 160 21.41 -8.07 37.52
N GLU A 161 21.95 -8.79 36.53
CA GLU A 161 22.66 -10.04 36.77
C GLU A 161 24.10 -9.81 37.26
N ASP A 162 24.49 -10.56 38.30
CA ASP A 162 25.82 -10.51 38.90
C ASP A 162 26.84 -11.20 37.98
N ARG A 163 27.82 -10.43 37.48
CA ARG A 163 28.78 -10.85 36.44
C ARG A 163 30.23 -10.94 36.93
N GLY A 164 30.48 -10.66 38.20
CA GLY A 164 31.84 -10.46 38.68
C GLY A 164 32.58 -9.33 37.93
N ASP A 165 33.90 -9.34 37.98
CA ASP A 165 34.76 -8.26 37.46
C ASP A 165 35.12 -8.37 35.96
N ASP A 166 34.63 -9.39 35.23
CA ASP A 166 34.98 -9.57 33.80
C ASP A 166 33.99 -8.88 32.85
N PRO A 167 34.36 -7.76 32.20
CA PRO A 167 33.49 -7.04 31.27
C PRO A 167 33.17 -7.81 29.99
N LEU A 168 33.90 -8.88 29.65
CA LEU A 168 33.66 -9.68 28.44
C LEU A 168 32.36 -10.50 28.51
N THR A 169 31.83 -10.74 29.70
CA THR A 169 30.56 -11.46 29.95
C THR A 169 29.31 -10.67 29.52
N LEU A 170 29.47 -9.38 29.19
CA LEU A 170 28.37 -8.53 28.72
C LEU A 170 28.04 -8.75 27.23
N ALA A 171 29.03 -9.17 26.42
CA ALA A 171 28.86 -9.34 24.97
C ALA A 171 27.80 -10.40 24.60
N PRO A 172 27.74 -11.58 25.25
CA PRO A 172 26.66 -12.54 25.00
C PRO A 172 25.27 -12.01 25.40
N GLY A 173 25.17 -11.20 26.45
CA GLY A 173 23.92 -10.54 26.84
C GLY A 173 23.40 -9.57 25.77
N ILE A 174 24.29 -8.77 25.18
CA ILE A 174 23.96 -7.91 24.04
C ILE A 174 23.51 -8.76 22.84
N LEU A 175 24.21 -9.85 22.55
CA LEU A 175 23.85 -10.75 21.45
C LEU A 175 22.46 -11.36 21.65
N THR A 176 22.13 -11.79 22.88
CA THR A 176 20.80 -12.32 23.22
C THR A 176 19.70 -11.28 22.98
N ILE A 177 19.91 -10.03 23.41
CA ILE A 177 18.96 -8.93 23.15
C ILE A 177 18.83 -8.68 21.63
N ALA A 178 19.96 -8.65 20.91
CA ALA A 178 19.97 -8.43 19.47
C ALA A 178 19.21 -9.53 18.71
N LEU A 179 19.42 -10.80 19.06
CA LEU A 179 18.70 -11.94 18.47
C LEU A 179 17.20 -11.93 18.79
N ALA A 180 16.81 -11.37 19.93
CA ALA A 180 15.40 -11.24 20.30
C ALA A 180 14.68 -10.10 19.54
N VAL A 181 15.35 -8.97 19.33
CA VAL A 181 14.72 -7.72 18.87
C VAL A 181 14.92 -7.48 17.37
N ILE A 182 16.11 -7.73 16.82
CA ILE A 182 16.41 -7.39 15.42
C ILE A 182 15.52 -8.16 14.44
N PRO A 183 15.35 -9.50 14.54
CA PRO A 183 14.54 -10.24 13.58
C PRO A 183 13.09 -9.75 13.43
N PRO A 184 12.30 -9.52 14.50
CA PRO A 184 10.95 -8.99 14.33
C PRO A 184 10.93 -7.56 13.79
N PHE A 185 11.89 -6.71 14.13
CA PHE A 185 11.99 -5.35 13.57
C PHE A 185 12.26 -5.37 12.06
N VAL A 186 13.24 -6.18 11.63
CA VAL A 186 13.55 -6.39 10.22
C VAL A 186 12.34 -6.97 9.49
N GLY A 187 11.69 -7.98 10.08
CA GLY A 187 10.47 -8.57 9.52
C GLY A 187 9.38 -7.53 9.29
N VAL A 188 9.10 -6.67 10.29
CA VAL A 188 8.12 -5.58 10.17
C VAL A 188 8.52 -4.58 9.07
N ALA A 189 9.79 -4.20 8.98
CA ALA A 189 10.29 -3.28 7.96
C ALA A 189 10.09 -3.85 6.55
N VAL A 190 10.49 -5.10 6.33
CA VAL A 190 10.33 -5.81 5.05
C VAL A 190 8.85 -5.93 4.68
N ALA A 191 7.99 -6.35 5.61
CA ALA A 191 6.55 -6.48 5.35
C ALA A 191 5.88 -5.14 5.06
N ARG A 192 6.31 -4.05 5.70
CA ARG A 192 5.82 -2.71 5.41
C ARG A 192 6.28 -2.21 4.04
N ALA A 193 7.54 -2.45 3.67
CA ALA A 193 8.07 -2.09 2.37
C ALA A 193 7.34 -2.85 1.25
N PHE A 194 7.16 -4.17 1.41
CA PHE A 194 6.42 -5.00 0.46
C PHE A 194 4.98 -4.51 0.27
N ARG A 195 4.22 -4.27 1.36
CA ARG A 195 2.85 -3.75 1.25
C ARG A 195 2.79 -2.42 0.51
N ARG A 196 3.69 -1.49 0.84
CA ARG A 196 3.77 -0.19 0.15
C ARG A 196 4.06 -0.35 -1.34
N MET A 197 4.97 -1.25 -1.69
CA MET A 197 5.30 -1.55 -3.08
C MET A 197 4.10 -2.12 -3.82
N VAL A 198 3.43 -3.14 -3.27
CA VAL A 198 2.25 -3.76 -3.89
C VAL A 198 1.11 -2.76 -4.07
N THR A 199 0.75 -1.98 -3.03
CA THR A 199 -0.31 -0.98 -3.15
C THR A 199 0.02 0.05 -4.24
N ARG A 200 1.28 0.47 -4.31
CA ARG A 200 1.76 1.38 -5.35
C ARG A 200 1.64 0.74 -6.74
N GLU A 201 2.12 -0.49 -6.93
CA GLU A 201 2.03 -1.18 -8.23
C GLU A 201 0.59 -1.45 -8.67
N LEU A 202 -0.31 -1.80 -7.74
CA LEU A 202 -1.72 -1.99 -8.05
C LEU A 202 -2.39 -0.70 -8.50
N ASP A 203 -2.11 0.41 -7.82
CA ASP A 203 -2.61 1.71 -8.22
C ASP A 203 -2.03 2.12 -9.59
N LEU A 204 -0.75 1.81 -9.89
CA LEU A 204 -0.20 1.99 -11.23
C LEU A 204 -0.97 1.20 -12.29
N VAL A 205 -1.28 -0.06 -12.03
CA VAL A 205 -2.03 -0.93 -12.97
C VAL A 205 -3.44 -0.40 -13.19
N LEU A 206 -4.12 0.04 -12.13
CA LEU A 206 -5.45 0.67 -12.22
C LEU A 206 -5.38 1.92 -13.10
N VAL A 207 -4.40 2.79 -12.87
CA VAL A 207 -4.23 4.02 -13.63
C VAL A 207 -3.81 3.72 -15.08
N GLN A 208 -2.94 2.75 -15.32
CA GLN A 208 -2.58 2.31 -16.68
C GLN A 208 -3.77 1.78 -17.47
N SER A 209 -4.76 1.16 -16.80
CA SER A 209 -5.98 0.72 -17.46
C SER A 209 -6.75 1.88 -18.12
N THR A 210 -6.67 3.09 -17.54
CA THR A 210 -7.30 4.30 -18.10
C THR A 210 -6.65 4.78 -19.41
N VAL A 211 -5.39 4.43 -19.68
CA VAL A 211 -4.69 4.89 -20.89
C VAL A 211 -5.38 4.37 -22.16
N SER A 212 -5.92 3.15 -22.09
CA SER A 212 -6.67 2.52 -23.16
C SER A 212 -8.11 3.04 -23.32
N GLN A 213 -8.59 3.90 -22.41
CA GLN A 213 -9.93 4.46 -22.50
C GLN A 213 -10.10 5.40 -23.72
N PRO A 214 -11.32 5.54 -24.23
CA PRO A 214 -11.65 6.51 -25.28
C PRO A 214 -11.25 7.95 -24.92
N ARG A 215 -11.18 8.82 -25.94
CA ARG A 215 -10.74 10.22 -25.83
C ARG A 215 -11.38 11.01 -24.68
N PHE A 216 -12.67 10.77 -24.51
CA PHE A 216 -13.47 11.18 -23.36
C PHE A 216 -14.12 9.92 -22.82
N ALA A 217 -14.04 9.75 -21.51
CA ALA A 217 -14.61 8.61 -20.84
C ALA A 217 -15.27 9.09 -19.56
N VAL A 218 -16.27 8.34 -19.12
CA VAL A 218 -16.84 8.48 -17.79
C VAL A 218 -15.92 7.70 -16.84
N GLY A 219 -15.51 8.30 -15.73
CA GLY A 219 -14.64 7.64 -14.74
C GLY A 219 -15.28 6.34 -14.24
N MET A 220 -14.48 5.40 -13.71
CA MET A 220 -14.96 4.09 -13.28
C MET A 220 -16.14 4.20 -12.30
N LEU A 221 -16.07 5.14 -11.35
CA LEU A 221 -17.15 5.37 -10.38
C LEU A 221 -18.39 6.00 -11.01
N ALA A 222 -18.20 6.96 -11.93
CA ALA A 222 -19.29 7.58 -12.64
C ALA A 222 -19.93 6.63 -13.68
N SER A 223 -19.17 5.65 -14.18
CA SER A 223 -19.63 4.60 -15.07
C SER A 223 -20.52 3.60 -14.34
N GLU A 224 -20.16 3.22 -13.10
CA GLU A 224 -21.04 2.41 -12.24
C GLU A 224 -22.34 3.17 -11.91
N GLN A 225 -22.24 4.47 -11.62
CA GLN A 225 -23.40 5.30 -11.37
C GLN A 225 -24.28 5.47 -12.62
N LEU A 226 -23.68 5.61 -13.80
CA LEU A 226 -24.39 5.64 -15.08
C LEU A 226 -25.09 4.31 -15.35
N ALA A 227 -24.43 3.17 -15.11
CA ALA A 227 -25.01 1.85 -15.28
C ALA A 227 -26.20 1.60 -14.34
N ARG A 228 -26.13 2.11 -13.09
CA ARG A 228 -27.27 2.06 -12.16
C ARG A 228 -28.43 2.93 -12.66
N LEU A 229 -28.16 4.15 -13.11
CA LEU A 229 -29.18 5.04 -13.67
C LEU A 229 -29.82 4.45 -14.94
N ASP A 230 -29.02 3.80 -15.78
CA ASP A 230 -29.49 3.12 -16.99
C ASP A 230 -30.39 1.93 -16.65
N LEU A 231 -29.98 1.09 -15.68
CA LEU A 231 -30.81 -0.01 -15.18
C LEU A 231 -32.13 0.47 -14.58
N ASP A 232 -32.12 1.57 -13.82
CA ASP A 232 -33.32 2.18 -13.28
C ASP A 232 -34.23 2.71 -14.40
N ALA A 233 -33.64 3.25 -15.48
CA ALA A 233 -34.38 3.68 -16.68
C ALA A 233 -35.00 2.49 -17.42
N GLU A 234 -34.22 1.44 -17.67
CA GLU A 234 -34.66 0.21 -18.32
C GLU A 234 -35.80 -0.45 -17.52
N THR A 235 -35.66 -0.52 -16.20
CA THR A 235 -36.69 -1.09 -15.31
C THR A 235 -37.99 -0.29 -15.40
N LEU A 236 -37.90 1.04 -15.38
CA LEU A 236 -39.07 1.90 -15.52
C LEU A 236 -39.73 1.75 -16.90
N LEU A 237 -38.95 1.64 -17.98
CA LEU A 237 -39.47 1.40 -19.33
C LEU A 237 -40.10 0.01 -19.48
N ASP A 238 -39.48 -1.02 -18.90
CA ASP A 238 -39.99 -2.39 -18.89
C ASP A 238 -41.30 -2.50 -18.10
N ASP A 239 -41.43 -1.79 -16.99
CA ASP A 239 -42.67 -1.71 -16.21
C ASP A 239 -43.82 -1.07 -16.99
N VAL A 240 -43.55 -0.07 -17.83
CA VAL A 240 -44.56 0.49 -18.75
C VAL A 240 -44.88 -0.49 -19.86
N ALA A 241 -43.87 -1.13 -20.46
CA ALA A 241 -44.04 -2.06 -21.58
C ALA A 241 -44.85 -3.32 -21.19
N GLN A 242 -44.63 -3.85 -19.98
CA GLN A 242 -45.36 -5.01 -19.45
C GLN A 242 -46.72 -4.64 -18.84
N GLY A 243 -47.11 -3.37 -18.89
CA GLY A 243 -48.39 -2.88 -18.37
C GLY A 243 -48.50 -2.87 -16.85
N ARG A 244 -47.38 -3.06 -16.12
CA ARG A 244 -47.33 -2.94 -14.65
C ARG A 244 -47.54 -1.49 -14.20
N THR A 245 -47.10 -0.54 -15.02
CA THR A 245 -47.37 0.89 -14.84
C THR A 245 -48.35 1.37 -15.92
N PRO A 246 -49.59 1.75 -15.57
CA PRO A 246 -50.56 2.22 -16.54
C PRO A 246 -50.20 3.59 -17.10
N LEU A 247 -50.52 3.81 -18.38
CA LEU A 247 -50.49 5.13 -19.02
C LEU A 247 -51.88 5.77 -18.96
N PRO A 248 -52.01 7.08 -18.70
CA PRO A 248 -50.93 8.05 -18.46
C PRO A 248 -50.23 7.85 -17.10
N LEU A 249 -48.92 8.15 -17.06
CA LEU A 249 -48.11 8.00 -15.84
C LEU A 249 -48.69 8.81 -14.68
N ALA A 250 -48.73 8.21 -13.49
CA ALA A 250 -49.02 8.94 -12.27
C ALA A 250 -47.98 10.06 -12.05
N ALA A 251 -48.41 11.19 -11.49
CA ALA A 251 -47.56 12.37 -11.32
C ALA A 251 -46.25 12.08 -10.58
N GLN A 252 -46.27 11.16 -9.62
CA GLN A 252 -45.07 10.75 -8.87
C GLN A 252 -44.07 9.99 -9.76
N THR A 253 -44.53 9.02 -10.54
CA THR A 253 -43.69 8.25 -11.48
C THR A 253 -43.16 9.13 -12.61
N ALA A 254 -43.98 10.06 -13.12
CA ALA A 254 -43.56 11.04 -14.12
C ALA A 254 -42.44 11.96 -13.60
N ASN A 255 -42.52 12.39 -12.34
CA ASN A 255 -41.45 13.17 -11.70
C ASN A 255 -40.16 12.37 -11.54
N THR A 256 -40.25 11.09 -11.14
CA THR A 256 -39.09 10.21 -11.05
C THR A 256 -38.42 10.03 -12.42
N ALA A 257 -39.21 9.73 -13.47
CA ALA A 257 -38.71 9.60 -14.83
C ALA A 257 -38.02 10.90 -15.33
N ALA A 258 -38.61 12.06 -15.06
CA ALA A 258 -38.01 13.36 -15.40
C ALA A 258 -36.69 13.61 -14.66
N SER A 259 -36.60 13.23 -13.38
CA SER A 259 -35.38 13.36 -12.59
C SER A 259 -34.27 12.43 -13.11
N LEU A 260 -34.61 11.19 -13.45
CA LEU A 260 -33.68 10.18 -13.97
C LEU A 260 -33.15 10.61 -15.35
N ALA A 261 -34.02 11.08 -16.24
CA ALA A 261 -33.62 11.62 -17.54
C ALA A 261 -32.69 12.83 -17.41
N THR A 262 -32.92 13.69 -16.42
CA THR A 262 -32.04 14.84 -16.14
C THR A 262 -30.68 14.38 -15.64
N GLN A 263 -30.63 13.41 -14.73
CA GLN A 263 -29.38 12.86 -14.19
C GLN A 263 -28.55 12.14 -15.26
N LEU A 264 -29.18 11.31 -16.10
CA LEU A 264 -28.53 10.69 -17.26
C LEU A 264 -27.96 11.74 -18.19
N ARG A 265 -28.72 12.79 -18.52
CA ARG A 265 -28.24 13.87 -19.39
C ARG A 265 -27.02 14.58 -18.82
N LEU A 266 -27.00 14.86 -17.51
CA LEU A 266 -25.87 15.51 -16.85
C LEU A 266 -24.62 14.61 -16.90
N HIS A 267 -24.74 13.34 -16.51
CA HIS A 267 -23.60 12.40 -16.53
C HIS A 267 -23.06 12.17 -17.95
N LEU A 268 -23.92 12.13 -18.96
CA LEU A 268 -23.51 12.03 -20.37
C LEU A 268 -22.83 13.30 -20.89
N ILE A 269 -23.12 14.47 -20.30
CA ILE A 269 -22.42 15.73 -20.65
C ILE A 269 -21.06 15.78 -19.95
N GLU A 270 -21.01 15.47 -18.66
CA GLU A 270 -19.77 15.43 -17.86
C GLU A 270 -18.75 14.44 -18.44
N GLY A 271 -19.21 13.25 -18.85
CA GLY A 271 -18.39 12.24 -19.55
C GLY A 271 -17.82 12.68 -20.90
N ARG A 272 -18.25 13.82 -21.46
CA ARG A 272 -17.70 14.40 -22.71
C ARG A 272 -16.67 15.49 -22.46
N THR A 273 -16.49 15.91 -21.20
CA THR A 273 -15.55 16.97 -20.82
C THR A 273 -14.30 16.43 -20.14
N GLU A 274 -14.38 15.26 -19.50
CA GLU A 274 -13.29 14.66 -18.75
C GLU A 274 -12.44 13.73 -19.62
N THR A 275 -11.12 13.88 -19.54
CA THR A 275 -10.16 13.06 -20.30
C THR A 275 -9.68 11.88 -19.46
N TRP A 276 -9.09 10.87 -20.12
CA TRP A 276 -8.45 9.73 -19.43
C TRP A 276 -7.47 10.18 -18.33
N LEU A 277 -6.73 11.28 -18.57
CA LEU A 277 -5.74 11.81 -17.63
C LEU A 277 -6.39 12.44 -16.39
N HIS A 278 -7.59 13.03 -16.55
CA HIS A 278 -8.37 13.50 -15.42
C HIS A 278 -8.71 12.33 -14.49
N HIS A 279 -9.29 11.26 -15.05
CA HIS A 279 -9.66 10.05 -14.30
C HIS A 279 -8.47 9.35 -13.67
N ALA A 280 -7.38 9.18 -14.43
CA ALA A 280 -6.12 8.65 -13.94
C ALA A 280 -5.62 9.37 -12.67
N VAL A 281 -5.76 10.69 -12.61
CA VAL A 281 -5.33 11.50 -11.47
C VAL A 281 -6.35 11.47 -10.33
N THR A 282 -7.64 11.68 -10.62
CA THR A 282 -8.66 11.82 -9.57
C THR A 282 -9.05 10.50 -8.92
N GLU A 283 -8.98 9.38 -9.64
CA GLU A 283 -9.34 8.05 -9.12
C GLU A 283 -8.16 7.35 -8.43
N SER A 284 -6.92 7.79 -8.68
CA SER A 284 -5.72 7.25 -8.04
C SER A 284 -5.56 7.77 -6.62
N GLU A 285 -5.37 6.85 -5.68
CA GLU A 285 -5.04 7.20 -4.29
C GLU A 285 -3.63 7.81 -4.17
N PHE A 286 -2.75 7.50 -5.12
CA PHE A 286 -1.36 7.98 -5.13
C PHE A 286 -1.21 9.32 -5.85
N LEU A 287 -1.83 9.48 -7.02
CA LEU A 287 -1.71 10.68 -7.85
C LEU A 287 -2.65 11.80 -7.40
N GLY A 288 -3.87 11.49 -6.97
CA GLY A 288 -4.87 12.50 -6.62
C GLY A 288 -4.41 13.54 -5.59
N PRO A 289 -3.76 13.13 -4.48
CA PRO A 289 -3.23 14.08 -3.50
C PRO A 289 -2.00 14.86 -3.97
N ALA A 290 -1.26 14.35 -4.96
CA ALA A 290 0.05 14.86 -5.36
C ALA A 290 0.03 15.64 -6.68
N VAL A 291 -0.97 15.45 -7.53
CA VAL A 291 -1.01 16.00 -8.89
C VAL A 291 -2.13 17.02 -9.02
N THR A 292 -1.80 18.22 -9.47
CA THR A 292 -2.78 19.23 -9.88
C THR A 292 -2.80 19.33 -11.40
N LEU A 293 -3.89 18.89 -12.02
CA LEU A 293 -4.09 18.89 -13.47
C LEU A 293 -4.88 20.11 -13.93
N PHE A 294 -4.40 20.77 -14.99
CA PHE A 294 -5.11 21.83 -15.71
C PHE A 294 -5.17 21.50 -17.21
N ASP A 295 -6.33 21.00 -17.66
CA ASP A 295 -6.62 20.68 -19.07
C ASP A 295 -8.02 21.20 -19.46
N PRO A 296 -8.18 22.53 -19.64
CA PRO A 296 -9.50 23.14 -19.89
C PRO A 296 -10.10 22.77 -21.25
N THR A 297 -9.26 22.34 -22.20
CA THR A 297 -9.65 22.04 -23.58
C THR A 297 -9.66 20.55 -23.89
N GLY A 298 -9.37 19.69 -22.91
CA GLY A 298 -9.35 18.23 -23.08
C GLY A 298 -8.26 17.73 -24.04
N LEU A 299 -7.12 18.43 -24.09
CA LEU A 299 -6.00 18.09 -24.99
C LEU A 299 -5.35 16.76 -24.63
N ALA A 300 -5.42 16.32 -23.38
CA ALA A 300 -4.90 15.03 -22.98
C ALA A 300 -5.56 13.89 -23.76
N GLY A 301 -6.84 14.03 -24.12
CA GLY A 301 -7.55 13.04 -24.93
C GLY A 301 -6.91 12.82 -26.32
N LEU A 302 -6.31 13.86 -26.90
CA LEU A 302 -5.71 13.79 -28.24
C LEU A 302 -4.39 13.00 -28.30
N LEU A 303 -3.75 12.75 -27.16
CA LEU A 303 -2.48 12.04 -27.12
C LEU A 303 -2.62 10.63 -27.69
N ALA A 304 -1.63 10.22 -28.49
CA ALA A 304 -1.54 8.85 -28.98
C ALA A 304 -1.27 7.88 -27.81
N PRO A 305 -1.66 6.59 -27.91
CA PRO A 305 -1.52 5.63 -26.80
C PRO A 305 -0.11 5.61 -26.18
N ALA A 306 0.95 5.60 -27.00
CA ALA A 306 2.33 5.63 -26.51
C ALA A 306 2.68 6.93 -25.74
N GLN A 307 2.12 8.08 -26.14
CA GLN A 307 2.31 9.35 -25.43
C GLN A 307 1.54 9.39 -24.12
N ARG A 308 0.34 8.77 -24.07
CA ARG A 308 -0.45 8.64 -22.85
C ARG A 308 0.28 7.81 -21.80
N ASP A 309 0.76 6.63 -22.20
CA ASP A 309 1.56 5.73 -21.34
C ASP A 309 2.81 6.43 -20.81
N ALA A 310 3.55 7.10 -21.71
CA ALA A 310 4.76 7.83 -21.35
C ALA A 310 4.50 9.01 -20.41
N LEU A 311 3.42 9.77 -20.63
CA LEU A 311 3.04 10.89 -19.77
C LEU A 311 2.63 10.39 -18.39
N LEU A 312 1.86 9.31 -18.32
CA LEU A 312 1.45 8.72 -17.07
C LEU A 312 2.64 8.20 -16.27
N LEU A 313 3.54 7.45 -16.92
CA LEU A 313 4.77 6.95 -16.30
C LEU A 313 5.65 8.11 -15.80
N THR A 314 5.74 9.20 -16.56
CA THR A 314 6.48 10.40 -16.16
C THR A 314 5.93 10.97 -14.85
N ILE A 315 4.62 11.20 -14.76
CA ILE A 315 3.97 11.75 -13.56
C ILE A 315 4.15 10.78 -12.38
N TRP A 316 3.96 9.49 -12.62
CA TRP A 316 4.09 8.44 -11.63
C TRP A 316 5.48 8.38 -10.99
N LEU A 317 6.53 8.38 -11.82
CA LEU A 317 7.92 8.35 -11.36
C LEU A 317 8.26 9.63 -10.59
N LEU A 318 7.84 10.80 -11.10
CA LEU A 318 8.11 12.08 -10.44
C LEU A 318 7.46 12.21 -9.06
N VAL A 319 6.26 11.65 -8.87
CA VAL A 319 5.58 11.65 -7.56
C VAL A 319 6.27 10.68 -6.59
N GLY A 320 6.71 9.51 -7.07
CA GLY A 320 7.14 8.45 -6.17
C GLY A 320 8.65 8.26 -5.98
N ASP A 321 9.49 9.05 -6.63
CA ASP A 321 10.95 9.02 -6.48
C ASP A 321 11.47 9.92 -5.35
N THR A 322 10.58 10.61 -4.61
CA THR A 322 11.02 11.52 -3.55
C THR A 322 10.49 11.16 -2.18
N ALA A 323 11.39 11.16 -1.20
CA ALA A 323 11.10 10.90 0.21
C ALA A 323 10.31 12.04 0.91
N GLY A 324 9.55 12.86 0.17
CA GLY A 324 8.86 14.04 0.68
C GLY A 324 7.52 14.30 -0.03
N ALA A 325 6.78 15.31 0.45
CA ALA A 325 5.52 15.75 -0.17
C ALA A 325 5.81 16.52 -1.47
N THR A 326 6.12 15.80 -2.55
CA THR A 326 6.26 16.38 -3.87
C THR A 326 4.91 16.52 -4.54
N SER A 327 4.61 17.73 -5.00
CA SER A 327 3.45 17.99 -5.83
C SER A 327 3.88 18.21 -7.28
N VAL A 328 3.15 17.63 -8.23
CA VAL A 328 3.33 17.85 -9.66
C VAL A 328 2.16 18.69 -10.17
N LYS A 329 2.46 19.86 -10.74
CA LYS A 329 1.50 20.66 -11.49
C LYS A 329 1.66 20.36 -12.97
N LEU A 330 0.58 19.94 -13.60
CA LEU A 330 0.53 19.60 -15.01
C LEU A 330 -0.46 20.52 -15.72
N THR A 331 0.00 21.23 -16.75
CA THR A 331 -0.81 22.19 -17.52
C THR A 331 -0.70 21.85 -19.00
N LEU A 332 -1.83 21.65 -19.67
CA LEU A 332 -1.88 21.37 -21.11
C LEU A 332 -2.41 22.60 -21.87
N GLY A 333 -1.67 23.04 -22.89
CA GLY A 333 -2.08 24.11 -23.80
C GLY A 333 -1.47 25.49 -23.53
N PRO A 334 -1.88 26.52 -24.31
CA PRO A 334 -2.84 26.49 -25.42
C PRO A 334 -2.26 25.86 -26.70
N ILE A 335 -3.13 25.49 -27.65
CA ILE A 335 -2.72 25.01 -28.97
C ILE A 335 -1.80 26.06 -29.62
N ALA A 336 -0.59 25.65 -29.99
CA ALA A 336 0.39 26.55 -30.56
C ALA A 336 0.11 26.75 -32.07
N PRO A 337 0.07 28.00 -32.57
CA PRO A 337 -0.09 28.26 -33.99
C PRO A 337 1.14 27.76 -34.77
N GLN A 338 0.90 26.90 -35.77
CA GLN A 338 1.96 26.39 -36.64
C GLN A 338 2.59 27.54 -37.46
N HIS A 339 3.82 27.93 -37.14
CA HIS A 339 4.61 28.84 -37.96
C HIS A 339 5.53 28.02 -38.87
N GLY A 340 5.09 27.74 -40.10
CA GLY A 340 5.91 27.03 -41.10
C GLY A 340 5.09 26.13 -42.04
N VAL A 341 5.51 26.08 -43.30
CA VAL A 341 4.87 25.34 -44.40
C VAL A 341 5.08 23.83 -44.22
N THR A 342 4.02 23.05 -44.48
CA THR A 342 3.90 21.56 -44.41
C THR A 342 3.81 21.03 -42.97
N THR A 343 2.70 20.50 -42.46
CA THR A 343 1.70 19.57 -43.00
C THR A 343 0.40 19.78 -42.21
N HIS A 344 -0.75 19.94 -42.87
CA HIS A 344 -2.07 20.23 -42.27
C HIS A 344 -2.60 19.20 -41.25
N GLN A 345 -1.85 18.14 -40.96
CA GLN A 345 -2.34 16.92 -40.32
C GLN A 345 -2.01 16.77 -38.83
N LYS A 346 -1.24 17.69 -38.20
CA LYS A 346 -0.82 17.52 -36.79
C LYS A 346 -1.09 18.74 -35.91
N VAL A 347 -1.85 18.57 -34.84
CA VAL A 347 -2.05 19.60 -33.81
C VAL A 347 -0.85 19.59 -32.86
N ARG A 348 -0.34 20.78 -32.51
CA ARG A 348 0.74 20.95 -31.53
C ARG A 348 0.28 21.75 -30.33
N PHE A 349 0.68 21.32 -29.14
CA PHE A 349 0.42 22.06 -27.90
C PHE A 349 1.53 21.75 -26.88
N PRO A 350 1.88 22.71 -26.02
CA PRO A 350 2.83 22.48 -24.95
C PRO A 350 2.16 21.75 -23.77
N ILE A 351 2.95 20.93 -23.10
CA ILE A 351 2.66 20.38 -21.78
C ILE A 351 3.69 20.95 -20.82
N GLU A 352 3.25 21.80 -19.89
CA GLU A 352 4.08 22.33 -18.82
C GLU A 352 3.94 21.45 -17.58
N LEU A 353 5.04 20.86 -17.16
CA LEU A 353 5.17 20.07 -15.95
C LEU A 353 6.05 20.83 -14.96
N THR A 354 5.53 21.15 -13.78
CA THR A 354 6.29 21.80 -12.70
C THR A 354 6.20 20.97 -11.44
N THR A 355 7.32 20.65 -10.81
CA THR A 355 7.36 19.88 -9.56
C THR A 355 7.81 20.74 -8.38
N THR A 356 7.28 20.51 -7.19
CA THR A 356 7.82 21.12 -5.97
C THR A 356 8.81 20.17 -5.31
N GLY A 357 10.01 20.63 -4.95
CA GLY A 357 10.97 19.84 -4.16
C GLY A 357 11.80 18.79 -4.93
N VAL A 358 11.61 18.62 -6.24
CA VAL A 358 12.44 17.74 -7.07
C VAL A 358 13.51 18.56 -7.80
N ARG A 359 14.79 18.23 -7.56
CA ARG A 359 15.91 18.81 -8.32
C ARG A 359 16.20 17.95 -9.55
N ARG A 360 16.60 18.57 -10.66
CA ARG A 360 17.01 17.88 -11.91
C ARG A 360 17.94 16.67 -11.70
N ARG A 361 18.93 16.79 -10.81
CA ARG A 361 19.91 15.72 -10.53
C ARG A 361 19.33 14.48 -9.82
N ARG A 362 18.13 14.59 -9.25
CA ARG A 362 17.41 13.50 -8.60
C ARG A 362 16.38 12.85 -9.52
N VAL A 363 16.34 13.25 -10.80
CA VAL A 363 15.42 12.65 -11.77
C VAL A 363 16.17 11.51 -12.46
N ASP A 364 15.66 10.31 -12.29
CA ASP A 364 16.26 9.10 -12.84
C ASP A 364 16.25 9.06 -14.38
N PRO A 365 17.18 8.32 -15.01
CA PRO A 365 17.25 8.20 -16.46
C PRO A 365 15.96 7.68 -17.11
N GLU A 366 15.23 6.80 -16.43
CA GLU A 366 13.95 6.26 -16.90
C GLU A 366 12.88 7.35 -16.99
N THR A 367 12.81 8.25 -16.01
CA THR A 367 11.90 9.40 -16.03
C THR A 367 12.21 10.31 -17.22
N TRP A 368 13.49 10.57 -17.50
CA TRP A 368 13.87 11.34 -18.70
C TRP A 368 13.54 10.64 -20.01
N GLN A 369 13.60 9.30 -20.05
CA GLN A 369 13.19 8.53 -21.20
C GLN A 369 11.69 8.60 -21.42
N ALA A 370 10.89 8.48 -20.36
CA ALA A 370 9.44 8.65 -20.42
C ALA A 370 9.08 10.05 -20.93
N ILE A 371 9.71 11.11 -20.43
CA ILE A 371 9.52 12.49 -20.92
C ILE A 371 9.81 12.60 -22.43
N ARG A 372 10.90 11.99 -22.92
CA ARG A 372 11.25 11.99 -24.36
C ARG A 372 10.22 11.28 -25.24
N MET A 373 9.56 10.26 -24.70
CA MET A 373 8.51 9.52 -25.42
C MET A 373 7.22 10.34 -25.56
N VAL A 374 6.97 11.29 -24.66
CA VAL A 374 5.85 12.24 -24.77
C VAL A 374 6.10 13.25 -25.89
N GLY A 375 7.31 13.81 -25.95
CA GLY A 375 7.73 14.73 -26.99
C GLY A 375 9.10 15.38 -26.73
N PRO A 376 9.60 16.21 -27.67
CA PRO A 376 10.75 17.09 -27.42
C PRO A 376 10.48 17.97 -26.20
N HIS A 377 11.49 18.17 -25.35
CA HIS A 377 11.32 18.92 -24.10
C HIS A 377 12.49 19.86 -23.82
N VAL A 378 12.19 20.91 -23.06
CA VAL A 378 13.17 21.81 -22.47
C VAL A 378 12.99 21.75 -20.96
N ASP A 379 14.09 21.55 -20.23
CA ASP A 379 14.07 21.52 -18.78
C ASP A 379 14.72 22.77 -18.18
N SER A 380 14.16 23.25 -17.08
CA SER A 380 14.74 24.31 -16.28
C SER A 380 14.59 23.99 -14.79
N ASN A 381 15.52 24.48 -13.99
CA ASN A 381 15.49 24.32 -12.54
C ASN A 381 15.44 25.71 -11.91
N ARG A 382 14.37 26.02 -11.17
CA ARG A 382 14.20 27.28 -10.46
C ARG A 382 13.88 26.98 -9.01
N GLU A 383 14.61 27.56 -8.06
CA GLU A 383 14.27 27.47 -6.62
C GLU A 383 14.14 26.03 -6.08
N GLY A 384 14.81 25.04 -6.70
CA GLY A 384 14.69 23.63 -6.30
C GLY A 384 13.44 22.93 -6.82
N SER A 385 12.69 23.57 -7.72
CA SER A 385 11.63 22.99 -8.55
C SER A 385 12.16 22.62 -9.94
N LEU A 386 11.75 21.47 -10.44
CA LEU A 386 11.97 21.08 -11.83
C LEU A 386 10.77 21.57 -12.66
N ARG A 387 11.05 22.33 -13.71
CA ARG A 387 10.08 22.68 -14.74
C ARG A 387 10.50 22.01 -16.05
N VAL A 388 9.59 21.28 -16.67
CA VAL A 388 9.77 20.64 -17.96
C VAL A 388 8.66 21.13 -18.89
N ASP A 389 9.04 21.79 -19.96
CA ASP A 389 8.13 22.21 -21.02
C ASP A 389 8.28 21.22 -22.18
N ILE A 390 7.24 20.44 -22.47
CA ILE A 390 7.23 19.39 -23.50
C ILE A 390 6.40 19.88 -24.69
N GLU A 391 6.95 19.85 -25.90
CA GLU A 391 6.20 20.13 -27.13
C GLU A 391 5.55 18.83 -27.63
N CYS A 392 4.23 18.74 -27.51
CA CYS A 392 3.49 17.59 -28.02
C CYS A 392 2.99 17.84 -29.45
N SER A 393 3.06 16.79 -30.27
CA SER A 393 2.44 16.75 -31.59
C SER A 393 1.56 15.51 -31.71
N VAL A 394 0.32 15.72 -32.14
CA VAL A 394 -0.72 14.69 -32.25
C VAL A 394 -1.44 14.84 -33.59
N ASP A 395 -2.06 13.79 -34.09
CA ASP A 395 -2.79 13.87 -35.36
C ASP A 395 -4.06 14.71 -35.20
N ASN A 396 -4.38 15.48 -36.24
CA ASN A 396 -5.52 16.38 -36.25
C ASN A 396 -6.82 15.58 -36.40
N PRO A 397 -7.74 15.65 -35.42
CA PRO A 397 -8.99 14.90 -35.50
C PRO A 397 -9.94 15.41 -36.58
N ALA A 398 -9.71 16.59 -37.16
CA ALA A 398 -10.53 17.11 -38.26
C ALA A 398 -10.26 16.40 -39.60
N ASP A 399 -9.15 15.66 -39.70
CA ASP A 399 -8.71 14.96 -40.92
C ASP A 399 -8.94 13.43 -40.84
N ALA A 400 -9.60 12.93 -39.77
CA ALA A 400 -9.84 11.51 -39.49
C ALA A 400 -11.24 11.03 -39.87
#